data_AF-H6R4B3-F1
#
_entry.id   AF-H6R4B3-F1
#
_cell.length_a   1.000
_cell.length_b   1.000
_cell.length_c   1.000
_cell.angle_alpha   90.00
_cell.angle_beta   90.00
_cell.angle_gamma   90.00
#
_symmetry.space_group_name_H-M   'P 1'
#
loop_
_entity.id
_entity.type
_entity.pdbx_description
1 polymer ?
#
loop_
_entity_poly.entity_id
_entity_poly.type
_entity_poly.pdbx_seq_one_letter_code
_entity_poly.pdbx_strand_id
1 'polypeptide(L)'
;MLVKIDTGAELSAPEREFVECLRRLPTTGLALVDLQVGPEHGKRQVDAVVWTPRGVTVLEARGFRRRQSGILEVSSGGPWTISSQPADLEQPEGVSVSDQLEHAVHEVKAALERSLQDPGHLCGAVVLLPWRGAVVRPARTTLRPGLDVVVANAADTTEFRIYLENFAAGPRAWTADRVLAAATALTRSCGSDIHPTRDELLAEGFDAAAPKPKPIPARPAPPKREPKPEDTGRQRAAAWAVFAAGVLGTLVVLGVIVRAVLTDGPDVEPTATTTTGATATPQSRATAPAVPAGVVSPRTAVECWPFQSGC
;
A
#
# COMPACT_ATOMS: atom_id res chain seq x y z
N MET A 1 19.83 -5.26 16.56
CA MET A 1 19.18 -6.30 15.75
C MET A 1 20.08 -7.52 15.63
N LEU A 2 19.53 -8.70 15.95
CA LEU A 2 20.16 -9.99 15.76
C LEU A 2 20.06 -10.40 14.28
N VAL A 3 21.19 -10.69 13.64
CA VAL A 3 21.25 -11.08 12.22
C VAL A 3 21.87 -12.46 12.09
N LYS A 4 21.16 -13.40 11.46
CA LYS A 4 21.63 -14.74 11.10
C LYS A 4 21.62 -14.87 9.58
N ILE A 5 22.73 -15.32 9.01
CA ILE A 5 22.92 -15.45 7.56
C ILE A 5 23.10 -16.93 7.28
N ASP A 6 22.42 -17.47 6.27
CA ASP A 6 22.59 -18.86 5.88
C ASP A 6 24.06 -19.20 5.60
N THR A 7 24.49 -20.39 6.01
CA THR A 7 25.89 -20.81 5.95
C THR A 7 26.39 -20.97 4.51
N GLY A 8 25.49 -21.21 3.55
CA GLY A 8 25.80 -21.30 2.12
C GLY A 8 25.70 -19.98 1.36
N ALA A 9 25.40 -18.87 2.04
CA ALA A 9 25.07 -17.61 1.39
C ALA A 9 26.27 -16.95 0.69
N GLU A 10 26.13 -16.68 -0.61
CA GLU A 10 27.06 -15.88 -1.40
C GLU A 10 26.52 -14.46 -1.60
N LEU A 11 26.73 -13.61 -0.57
CA LEU A 11 26.20 -12.25 -0.59
C LEU A 11 26.95 -11.34 -1.58
N SER A 12 26.19 -10.72 -2.48
CA SER A 12 26.60 -9.64 -3.37
C SER A 12 27.09 -8.40 -2.59
N ALA A 13 27.68 -7.43 -3.29
CA ALA A 13 28.11 -6.18 -2.64
C ALA A 13 26.94 -5.39 -2.02
N PRO A 14 25.78 -5.22 -2.68
CA PRO A 14 24.61 -4.61 -2.05
C PRO A 14 24.10 -5.40 -0.85
N GLU A 15 23.97 -6.72 -0.94
CA GLU A 15 23.48 -7.54 0.20
C GLU A 15 24.39 -7.44 1.43
N ARG A 16 25.71 -7.34 1.24
CA ARG A 16 26.64 -7.09 2.36
C ARG A 16 26.42 -5.72 3.02
N GLU A 17 26.19 -4.67 2.24
CA GLU A 17 25.85 -3.34 2.77
C GLU A 17 24.48 -3.39 3.48
N PHE A 18 23.52 -4.14 2.97
CA PHE A 18 22.23 -4.37 3.62
C PHE A 18 22.34 -5.09 4.97
N VAL A 19 23.14 -6.17 5.04
CA VAL A 19 23.44 -6.86 6.30
C VAL A 19 24.09 -5.92 7.31
N GLU A 20 25.02 -5.06 6.85
CA GLU A 20 25.64 -4.05 7.71
C GLU A 20 24.61 -3.02 8.20
N CYS A 21 23.66 -2.60 7.36
CA CYS A 21 22.53 -1.76 7.79
C CYS A 21 21.73 -2.46 8.89
N LEU A 22 21.36 -3.73 8.69
CA LEU A 22 20.62 -4.53 9.67
C LEU A 22 21.34 -4.60 11.02
N ARG A 23 22.64 -4.91 11.04
CA ARG A 23 23.45 -4.99 12.27
C ARG A 23 23.53 -3.67 13.03
N ARG A 24 23.55 -2.54 12.32
CA ARG A 24 23.61 -1.20 12.92
C ARG A 24 22.29 -0.69 13.47
N LEU A 25 21.16 -1.34 13.16
CA LEU A 25 19.86 -0.89 13.62
C LEU A 25 19.72 -1.09 15.14
N PRO A 26 19.48 -0.01 15.91
CA PRO A 26 19.27 -0.07 17.35
C PRO A 26 17.82 -0.49 17.69
N THR A 27 17.28 -1.46 16.96
CA THR A 27 15.90 -1.93 17.08
C THR A 27 15.92 -3.41 17.43
N THR A 28 15.09 -3.81 18.39
CA THR A 28 14.82 -5.22 18.69
C THR A 28 14.28 -5.92 17.47
N GLY A 29 15.00 -6.92 16.99
CA GLY A 29 14.52 -7.78 15.92
C GLY A 29 15.45 -8.95 15.61
N LEU A 30 14.91 -9.93 14.91
CA LEU A 30 15.66 -11.03 14.30
C LEU A 30 15.55 -10.89 12.79
N ALA A 31 16.69 -10.81 12.11
CA ALA A 31 16.77 -10.92 10.65
C ALA A 31 17.41 -12.27 10.28
N LEU A 32 16.69 -13.06 9.49
CA LEU A 32 17.24 -14.22 8.80
C LEU A 32 17.50 -13.82 7.35
N VAL A 33 18.74 -13.98 6.90
CA VAL A 33 19.24 -13.49 5.60
C VAL A 33 19.56 -14.66 4.69
N ASP A 34 19.23 -14.49 3.41
CA ASP A 34 19.44 -15.46 2.33
C ASP A 34 18.70 -16.79 2.54
N LEU A 35 17.37 -16.72 2.58
CA LEU A 35 16.51 -17.89 2.79
C LEU A 35 15.95 -18.43 1.47
N GLN A 36 15.98 -19.75 1.30
CA GLN A 36 15.36 -20.44 0.17
C GLN A 36 13.95 -20.94 0.54
N VAL A 37 12.94 -20.09 0.35
CA VAL A 37 11.55 -20.33 0.78
C VAL A 37 10.70 -20.84 -0.39
N GLY A 38 9.97 -21.94 -0.19
CA GLY A 38 9.02 -22.46 -1.18
C GLY A 38 8.92 -23.99 -1.16
N PRO A 39 8.15 -24.58 -2.09
CA PRO A 39 8.09 -26.03 -2.26
C PRO A 39 9.43 -26.59 -2.80
N GLU A 40 9.70 -27.88 -2.61
CA GLU A 40 10.97 -28.51 -2.99
C GLU A 40 11.39 -28.28 -4.45
N HIS A 41 10.44 -28.13 -5.37
CA HIS A 41 10.69 -27.93 -6.80
C HIS A 41 10.57 -26.46 -7.26
N GLY A 42 10.45 -25.52 -6.32
CA GLY A 42 10.21 -24.11 -6.60
C GLY A 42 10.62 -23.18 -5.47
N LYS A 43 11.73 -23.49 -4.78
CA LYS A 43 12.28 -22.61 -3.76
C LYS A 43 12.72 -21.28 -4.39
N ARG A 44 12.39 -20.19 -3.71
CA ARG A 44 12.75 -18.83 -4.07
C ARG A 44 13.69 -18.27 -3.02
N GLN A 45 14.74 -17.63 -3.49
CA GLN A 45 15.62 -16.84 -2.64
C GLN A 45 14.88 -15.60 -2.15
N VAL A 46 14.93 -15.38 -0.84
CA VAL A 46 14.40 -14.23 -0.13
C VAL A 46 15.56 -13.59 0.62
N ASP A 47 15.85 -12.32 0.33
CA ASP A 47 17.06 -11.68 0.83
C ASP A 47 17.04 -11.55 2.36
N ALA A 48 15.90 -11.19 2.95
CA ALA A 48 15.70 -11.36 4.38
C ALA A 48 14.24 -11.50 4.81
N VAL A 49 14.04 -12.21 5.93
CA VAL A 49 12.81 -12.18 6.73
C VAL A 49 13.14 -11.62 8.10
N VAL A 50 12.46 -10.55 8.49
CA VAL A 50 12.71 -9.82 9.74
C VAL A 50 11.50 -9.91 10.65
N TRP A 51 11.71 -10.44 11.85
CA TRP A 51 10.76 -10.37 12.96
C TRP A 51 11.09 -9.16 13.82
N THR A 52 10.06 -8.37 14.10
CA THR A 52 10.05 -7.36 15.16
C THR A 52 9.00 -7.76 16.20
N PRO A 53 9.01 -7.17 17.40
CA PRO A 53 7.96 -7.43 18.37
C PRO A 53 6.53 -7.16 17.84
N ARG A 54 6.38 -6.30 16.83
CA ARG A 54 5.08 -5.87 16.27
C ARG A 54 4.61 -6.67 15.06
N GLY A 55 5.51 -7.32 14.32
CA GLY A 55 5.16 -7.99 13.07
C GLY A 55 6.35 -8.64 12.38
N VAL A 56 6.09 -9.16 11.19
CA VAL A 56 7.09 -9.78 10.31
C VAL A 56 7.15 -8.97 9.01
N THR A 57 8.34 -8.73 8.48
CA THR A 57 8.52 -8.13 7.15
C THR A 57 9.47 -8.96 6.31
N VAL A 58 9.13 -9.12 5.04
CA VAL A 58 10.03 -9.68 4.02
C VAL A 58 10.75 -8.53 3.33
N LEU A 59 12.04 -8.67 3.09
CA LEU A 59 12.87 -7.63 2.50
C LEU A 59 13.59 -8.15 1.27
N GLU A 60 13.55 -7.36 0.19
CA GLU A 60 14.31 -7.58 -1.03
C GLU A 60 15.30 -6.42 -1.21
N ALA A 61 16.59 -6.70 -1.09
CA ALA A 61 17.68 -5.73 -1.15
C ALA A 61 18.15 -5.52 -2.59
N ARG A 62 18.09 -4.29 -3.10
CA ARG A 62 18.52 -3.97 -4.46
C ARG A 62 19.54 -2.84 -4.47
N GLY A 63 20.73 -3.15 -4.98
CA GLY A 63 21.74 -2.16 -5.33
C GLY A 63 21.46 -1.52 -6.68
N PHE A 64 22.19 -0.46 -6.97
CA PHE A 64 22.21 0.16 -8.30
C PHE A 64 23.47 -0.28 -9.06
N ARG A 65 23.32 -0.66 -10.33
CA ARG A 65 24.46 -1.01 -11.20
C ARG A 65 25.36 0.18 -11.51
N ARG A 66 24.79 1.39 -11.47
CA ARG A 66 25.51 2.67 -11.64
C ARG A 66 25.07 3.69 -10.59
N ARG A 67 25.92 4.70 -10.36
CA ARG A 67 25.58 5.80 -9.46
C ARG A 67 24.41 6.62 -10.03
N GLN A 68 23.24 6.57 -9.38
CA GLN A 68 22.06 7.38 -9.71
C GLN A 68 21.61 8.18 -8.48
N SER A 69 21.16 9.41 -8.69
CA SER A 69 20.64 10.28 -7.63
C SER A 69 19.47 11.09 -8.18
N GLY A 70 18.49 11.37 -7.34
CA GLY A 70 17.30 12.11 -7.75
C GLY A 70 16.02 11.59 -7.14
N ILE A 71 14.92 11.86 -7.85
CA ILE A 71 13.57 11.54 -7.40
C ILE A 71 13.19 10.15 -7.88
N LEU A 72 13.00 9.22 -6.95
CA LEU A 72 12.48 7.88 -7.18
C LEU A 72 10.98 7.95 -7.43
N GLU A 73 10.59 7.46 -8.60
CA GLU A 73 9.20 7.21 -8.96
C GLU A 73 9.01 5.69 -9.07
N VAL A 74 8.22 5.14 -8.15
CA VAL A 74 7.88 3.72 -8.11
C VAL A 74 6.55 3.50 -8.81
N SER A 75 6.43 2.38 -9.52
CA SER A 75 5.20 1.93 -10.15
C SER A 75 4.97 0.46 -9.82
N SER A 76 3.72 0.09 -9.57
CA SER A 76 3.34 -1.30 -9.29
C SER A 76 3.33 -2.17 -10.54
N GLY A 77 3.24 -1.59 -11.74
CA GLY A 77 3.14 -2.33 -13.01
C GLY A 77 4.02 -1.78 -14.13
N GLY A 78 4.94 -0.87 -13.83
CA GLY A 78 5.84 -0.25 -14.79
C GLY A 78 7.27 -0.12 -14.26
N PRO A 79 8.23 0.24 -15.13
CA PRO A 79 9.62 0.41 -14.71
C PRO A 79 9.72 1.55 -13.70
N TRP A 80 10.57 1.37 -12.69
CA TRP A 80 10.88 2.43 -11.75
C TRP A 80 11.82 3.44 -12.41
N THR A 81 11.71 4.70 -12.03
CA THR A 81 12.59 5.74 -12.56
C THR A 81 13.25 6.55 -11.44
N ILE A 82 14.41 7.11 -11.76
CA ILE A 82 15.07 8.16 -10.97
C ILE A 82 15.20 9.38 -11.86
N SER A 83 14.50 10.46 -11.52
CA SER A 83 14.48 11.71 -12.30
C SER A 83 14.21 11.45 -13.79
N SER A 84 13.14 10.69 -14.08
CA SER A 84 12.70 10.32 -15.44
C SER A 84 13.65 9.40 -16.22
N GLN A 85 14.73 8.91 -15.62
CA GLN A 85 15.59 7.87 -16.21
C GLN A 85 15.27 6.51 -15.59
N PRO A 86 15.26 5.41 -16.34
CA PRO A 86 15.07 4.08 -15.78
C PRO A 86 16.03 3.83 -14.60
N ALA A 87 15.48 3.30 -13.50
CA ALA A 87 16.27 2.87 -12.35
C ALA A 87 17.10 1.65 -12.78
N ASP A 88 18.41 1.77 -12.66
CA ASP A 88 19.38 0.77 -13.10
C ASP A 88 19.73 -0.13 -11.91
N LEU A 89 18.79 -0.99 -11.54
CA LEU A 89 18.88 -1.87 -10.38
C LEU A 89 19.61 -3.18 -10.72
N GLU A 90 20.33 -3.71 -9.74
CA GLU A 90 20.92 -5.05 -9.81
C GLU A 90 19.83 -6.11 -9.64
N GLN A 91 19.25 -6.56 -10.76
CA GLN A 91 18.24 -7.61 -10.82
C GLN A 91 18.36 -8.42 -12.12
N PRO A 92 17.83 -9.65 -12.17
CA PRO A 92 17.73 -10.42 -13.42
C PRO A 92 16.90 -9.69 -14.47
N GLU A 93 17.30 -9.79 -15.75
CA GLU A 93 16.57 -9.16 -16.84
C GLU A 93 15.14 -9.70 -16.96
N GLY A 94 14.18 -8.81 -17.23
CA GLY A 94 12.77 -9.16 -17.40
C GLY A 94 11.99 -9.47 -16.12
N VAL A 95 12.62 -9.40 -14.94
CA VAL A 95 11.96 -9.63 -13.65
C VAL A 95 11.59 -8.30 -13.01
N SER A 96 10.31 -8.10 -12.67
CA SER A 96 9.83 -6.97 -11.88
C SER A 96 10.17 -7.16 -10.40
N VAL A 97 10.81 -6.16 -9.77
CA VAL A 97 11.14 -6.22 -8.33
C VAL A 97 9.87 -6.27 -7.47
N SER A 98 8.84 -5.54 -7.89
CA SER A 98 7.53 -5.53 -7.24
C SER A 98 6.91 -6.92 -7.20
N ASP A 99 7.03 -7.68 -8.29
CA ASP A 99 6.46 -9.02 -8.43
C ASP A 99 7.31 -10.04 -7.67
N GLN A 100 8.63 -9.86 -7.67
CA GLN A 100 9.53 -10.70 -6.88
C GLN A 100 9.23 -10.58 -5.38
N LEU A 101 9.09 -9.35 -4.88
CA LEU A 101 8.73 -9.10 -3.47
C LEU A 101 7.35 -9.67 -3.13
N GLU A 102 6.37 -9.54 -4.03
CA GLU A 102 5.05 -10.13 -3.84
C GLU A 102 5.10 -11.64 -3.64
N HIS A 103 5.80 -12.33 -4.55
CA HIS A 103 5.96 -13.76 -4.48
C HIS A 103 6.74 -14.16 -3.23
N ALA A 104 7.79 -13.44 -2.85
CA ALA A 104 8.54 -13.69 -1.63
C ALA A 104 7.66 -13.57 -0.38
N VAL A 105 6.84 -12.50 -0.28
CA VAL A 105 5.87 -12.32 0.81
C VAL A 105 4.86 -13.47 0.83
N HIS A 106 4.34 -13.87 -0.33
CA HIS A 106 3.38 -14.97 -0.43
C HIS A 106 3.99 -16.31 0.03
N GLU A 107 5.19 -16.63 -0.41
CA GLU A 107 5.87 -17.88 -0.05
C GLU A 107 6.21 -17.94 1.44
N VAL A 108 6.70 -16.83 2.03
CA VAL A 108 6.96 -16.73 3.47
C VAL A 108 5.67 -16.89 4.25
N LYS A 109 4.59 -16.22 3.82
CA LYS A 109 3.27 -16.37 4.44
C LYS A 109 2.81 -17.84 4.41
N ALA A 110 2.84 -18.46 3.24
CA ALA A 110 2.41 -19.83 3.06
C ALA A 110 3.27 -20.81 3.88
N ALA A 111 4.59 -20.57 4.00
CA ALA A 111 5.48 -21.40 4.81
C ALA A 111 5.16 -21.30 6.31
N LEU A 112 4.86 -20.11 6.82
CA LEU A 112 4.44 -19.90 8.20
C LEU A 112 3.07 -20.55 8.46
N GLU A 113 2.09 -20.36 7.58
CA GLU A 113 0.76 -20.96 7.72
C GLU A 113 0.80 -22.49 7.67
N ARG A 114 1.59 -23.07 6.75
CA ARG A 114 1.82 -24.53 6.65
C ARG A 114 2.46 -25.12 7.91
N SER A 115 3.19 -24.32 8.68
CA SER A 115 3.78 -24.71 9.96
C SER A 115 2.94 -24.32 11.17
N LEU A 116 1.65 -24.01 10.94
CA LEU A 116 0.67 -23.63 11.95
C LEU A 116 1.07 -22.38 12.74
N GLN A 117 1.90 -21.51 12.14
CA GLN A 117 2.25 -20.23 12.71
C GLN A 117 1.33 -19.17 12.13
N ASP A 118 0.68 -18.39 13.01
CA ASP A 118 -0.04 -17.19 12.58
C ASP A 118 1.01 -16.09 12.28
N PRO A 119 1.13 -15.62 11.02
CA PRO A 119 2.07 -14.56 10.67
C PRO A 119 1.64 -13.18 11.20
N GLY A 120 0.37 -13.02 11.62
CA GLY A 120 -0.17 -11.75 12.08
C GLY A 120 -0.02 -10.65 11.03
N HIS A 121 0.69 -9.57 11.38
CA HIS A 121 1.01 -8.51 10.43
C HIS A 121 2.28 -8.84 9.64
N LEU A 122 2.10 -9.29 8.40
CA LEU A 122 3.16 -9.57 7.44
C LEU A 122 3.15 -8.52 6.32
N CYS A 123 4.24 -7.79 6.16
CA CYS A 123 4.46 -6.84 5.07
C CYS A 123 5.69 -7.21 4.25
N GLY A 124 5.90 -6.50 3.14
CA GLY A 124 7.15 -6.58 2.38
C GLY A 124 7.73 -5.20 2.12
N ALA A 125 9.05 -5.11 1.94
CA ALA A 125 9.65 -3.91 1.40
C ALA A 125 10.83 -4.19 0.47
N VAL A 126 10.98 -3.36 -0.55
CA VAL A 126 12.21 -3.29 -1.34
C VAL A 126 13.16 -2.32 -0.65
N VAL A 127 14.35 -2.79 -0.30
CA VAL A 127 15.41 -1.99 0.32
C VAL A 127 16.39 -1.55 -0.76
N LEU A 128 16.34 -0.28 -1.14
CA LEU A 128 17.23 0.31 -2.14
C LEU A 128 18.53 0.77 -1.50
N LEU A 129 19.65 0.36 -2.09
CA LEU A 129 21.01 0.61 -1.60
C LEU A 129 21.77 1.46 -2.61
N PRO A 130 21.62 2.79 -2.57
CA PRO A 130 22.35 3.68 -3.46
C PRO A 130 23.85 3.66 -3.17
N TRP A 131 24.64 4.00 -4.19
CA TRP A 131 26.08 4.20 -4.04
C TRP A 131 26.40 5.23 -2.96
N ARG A 132 27.57 5.12 -2.32
CA ARG A 132 27.99 6.12 -1.33
C ARG A 132 28.02 7.52 -1.95
N GLY A 133 27.37 8.47 -1.28
CA GLY A 133 27.21 9.84 -1.76
C GLY A 133 26.19 10.01 -2.90
N ALA A 134 25.43 8.98 -3.27
CA ALA A 134 24.22 9.13 -4.06
C ALA A 134 23.01 9.33 -3.13
N VAL A 135 22.08 10.17 -3.57
CA VAL A 135 20.88 10.52 -2.79
C VAL A 135 19.64 10.19 -3.62
N VAL A 136 18.82 9.30 -3.08
CA VAL A 136 17.53 8.91 -3.67
C VAL A 136 16.41 9.41 -2.76
N ARG A 137 15.42 10.10 -3.33
CA ARG A 137 14.28 10.70 -2.62
C ARG A 137 12.96 10.37 -3.32
N PRO A 138 11.83 10.17 -2.62
CA PRO A 138 11.74 10.09 -1.17
C PRO A 138 12.48 8.86 -0.65
N ALA A 139 12.97 8.93 0.59
CA ALA A 139 13.69 7.80 1.18
C ALA A 139 12.76 6.65 1.58
N ARG A 140 11.44 6.91 1.62
CA ARG A 140 10.39 5.92 1.78
C ARG A 140 9.22 6.28 0.87
N THR A 141 8.66 5.28 0.21
CA THR A 141 7.41 5.42 -0.54
C THR A 141 6.63 4.11 -0.46
N THR A 142 5.31 4.18 -0.59
CA THR A 142 4.46 3.00 -0.61
C THR A 142 4.26 2.56 -2.04
N LEU A 143 4.59 1.29 -2.33
CA LEU A 143 4.37 0.70 -3.66
C LEU A 143 2.90 0.36 -3.84
N ARG A 144 2.31 -0.27 -2.82
CA ARG A 144 0.89 -0.61 -2.70
C ARG A 144 0.59 -1.05 -1.26
N PRO A 145 -0.68 -1.25 -0.85
CA PRO A 145 -0.99 -1.65 0.52
C PRO A 145 -0.20 -2.90 0.94
N GLY A 146 0.56 -2.78 2.03
CA GLY A 146 1.39 -3.86 2.58
C GLY A 146 2.78 -4.02 1.97
N LEU A 147 3.09 -3.31 0.86
CA LEU A 147 4.43 -3.27 0.27
C LEU A 147 4.98 -1.85 0.18
N ASP A 148 6.17 -1.64 0.75
CA ASP A 148 6.87 -0.36 0.72
C ASP A 148 8.19 -0.44 -0.06
N VAL A 149 8.75 0.73 -0.38
CA VAL A 149 10.12 0.89 -0.89
C VAL A 149 10.84 1.83 0.06
N VAL A 150 12.00 1.40 0.55
CA VAL A 150 12.80 2.15 1.53
C VAL A 150 14.24 2.22 1.08
N VAL A 151 14.85 3.39 1.24
CA VAL A 151 16.27 3.62 0.96
C VAL A 151 17.05 3.35 2.25
N ALA A 152 18.08 2.50 2.18
CA ALA A 152 18.95 2.20 3.31
C ALA A 152 20.43 2.46 2.96
N ASN A 153 21.19 2.88 3.97
CA ASN A 153 22.64 3.07 3.89
C ASN A 153 23.24 2.76 5.27
N ALA A 154 24.38 2.09 5.34
CA ALA A 154 24.97 1.75 6.64
C ALA A 154 25.44 3.00 7.41
N ALA A 155 25.72 4.11 6.71
CA ALA A 155 26.07 5.39 7.33
C ALA A 155 24.85 6.13 7.89
N ASP A 156 23.66 5.91 7.34
CA ASP A 156 22.40 6.52 7.78
C ASP A 156 21.24 5.52 7.65
N THR A 157 20.94 4.87 8.77
CA THR A 157 19.89 3.85 8.88
C THR A 157 18.54 4.43 9.32
N THR A 158 18.41 5.76 9.39
CA THR A 158 17.26 6.44 10.02
C THR A 158 15.93 6.05 9.39
N GLU A 159 15.81 6.16 8.07
CA GLU A 159 14.57 5.87 7.35
C GLU A 159 14.22 4.39 7.37
N PHE A 160 15.24 3.52 7.27
CA PHE A 160 15.05 2.08 7.39
C PHE A 160 14.59 1.67 8.80
N ARG A 161 15.14 2.30 9.84
CA ARG A 161 14.66 2.14 11.22
C ARG A 161 13.20 2.57 11.36
N ILE A 162 12.86 3.77 10.85
CA ILE A 162 11.48 4.28 10.90
C ILE A 162 10.52 3.31 10.22
N TYR A 163 10.90 2.71 9.08
CA TYR A 163 10.12 1.67 8.43
C TYR A 163 9.91 0.46 9.37
N LEU A 164 10.99 -0.12 9.91
CA LEU A 164 10.90 -1.32 10.76
C LEU A 164 10.10 -1.10 12.05
N GLU A 165 10.09 0.11 12.60
CA GLU A 165 9.32 0.44 13.81
C GLU A 165 7.82 0.65 13.52
N ASN A 166 7.46 0.98 12.27
CA ASN A 166 6.13 1.48 11.91
C ASN A 166 5.39 0.68 10.83
N PHE A 167 6.00 -0.31 10.18
CA PHE A 167 5.30 -1.10 9.15
C PHE A 167 4.07 -1.81 9.74
N ALA A 168 4.18 -2.28 10.99
CA ALA A 168 3.08 -2.91 11.71
C ALA A 168 2.51 -1.98 12.79
N ALA A 169 1.22 -1.64 12.67
CA ALA A 169 0.49 -0.88 13.70
C ALA A 169 0.00 -1.77 14.87
N GLY A 170 0.16 -3.09 14.78
CA GLY A 170 -0.38 -4.06 15.73
C GLY A 170 0.27 -4.04 17.13
N PRO A 171 -0.35 -4.76 18.10
CA PRO A 171 0.22 -4.96 19.43
C PRO A 171 1.53 -5.77 19.33
N ARG A 172 2.36 -5.70 20.38
CA ARG A 172 3.58 -6.52 20.49
C ARG A 172 3.23 -7.99 20.72
N ALA A 173 2.92 -8.71 19.65
CA ALA A 173 2.44 -10.09 19.69
C ALA A 173 3.53 -11.15 19.45
N TRP A 174 4.72 -10.72 19.03
CA TRP A 174 5.86 -11.59 18.77
C TRP A 174 6.77 -11.66 20.01
N THR A 175 6.58 -12.73 20.79
CA THR A 175 7.44 -13.08 21.93
C THR A 175 8.67 -13.86 21.46
N ALA A 176 9.68 -13.99 22.32
CA ALA A 176 10.86 -14.80 22.03
C ALA A 176 10.49 -16.24 21.63
N ASP A 177 9.53 -16.86 22.33
CA ASP A 177 9.09 -18.23 22.03
C ASP A 177 8.34 -18.33 20.69
N ARG A 178 7.51 -17.34 20.35
CA ARG A 178 6.78 -17.32 19.07
C ARG A 178 7.73 -17.07 17.90
N VAL A 179 8.70 -16.17 18.07
CA VAL A 179 9.73 -15.91 17.06
C VAL A 179 10.61 -17.15 16.86
N LEU A 180 11.03 -17.81 17.94
CA LEU A 180 11.80 -19.05 17.87
C LEU A 180 11.03 -20.13 17.09
N ALA A 181 9.77 -20.38 17.44
CA ALA A 181 8.95 -21.37 16.76
C ALA A 181 8.80 -21.06 15.26
N ALA A 182 8.50 -19.81 14.90
CA ALA A 182 8.35 -19.38 13.51
C ALA A 182 9.65 -19.41 12.71
N ALA A 183 10.74 -18.90 13.28
CA ALA A 183 12.07 -18.92 12.66
C ALA A 183 12.54 -20.35 12.40
N THR A 184 12.47 -21.23 13.41
CA THR A 184 12.85 -22.64 13.28
C THR A 184 11.96 -23.39 12.28
N ALA A 185 10.67 -23.09 12.23
CA ALA A 185 9.77 -23.68 11.24
C ALA A 185 10.15 -23.27 9.81
N LEU A 186 10.42 -21.98 9.61
CA LEU A 186 10.82 -21.43 8.32
C LEU A 186 12.16 -22.04 7.88
N THR A 187 13.19 -22.01 8.72
CA THR A 187 14.53 -22.49 8.32
C THR A 187 14.57 -24.00 8.10
N ARG A 188 13.81 -24.79 8.89
CA ARG A 188 13.62 -26.22 8.60
C ARG A 188 12.98 -26.46 7.22
N SER A 189 11.97 -25.67 6.86
CA SER A 189 11.32 -25.80 5.54
C SER A 189 12.26 -25.41 4.39
N CYS A 190 13.18 -24.49 4.64
CA CYS A 190 14.18 -24.05 3.67
C CYS A 190 15.33 -25.05 3.54
N GLY A 191 15.55 -25.93 4.53
CA GLY A 191 16.73 -26.79 4.62
C GLY A 191 17.98 -26.05 5.13
N SER A 192 17.76 -24.99 5.90
CA SER A 192 18.79 -24.10 6.42
C SER A 192 19.06 -24.39 7.88
N ASP A 193 20.35 -24.43 8.27
CA ASP A 193 20.80 -24.74 9.63
C ASP A 193 20.89 -23.50 10.52
N ILE A 194 20.48 -22.31 10.04
CA ILE A 194 20.42 -21.13 10.89
C ILE A 194 19.24 -21.18 11.84
N HIS A 195 19.54 -21.26 13.12
CA HIS A 195 18.54 -21.22 14.18
C HIS A 195 18.95 -20.21 15.25
N PRO A 196 18.09 -19.23 15.60
CA PRO A 196 18.30 -18.42 16.78
C PRO A 196 18.11 -19.27 18.04
N THR A 197 18.75 -18.91 19.14
CA THR A 197 18.44 -19.48 20.45
C THR A 197 17.46 -18.59 21.20
N ARG A 198 16.73 -19.17 22.17
CA ARG A 198 15.83 -18.40 23.03
C ARG A 198 16.57 -17.29 23.78
N ASP A 199 17.76 -17.58 24.28
CA ASP A 199 18.57 -16.63 25.04
C ASP A 199 19.04 -15.46 24.17
N GLU A 200 19.41 -15.72 22.91
CA GLU A 200 19.72 -14.67 21.94
C GLU A 200 18.52 -13.74 21.70
N LEU A 201 17.31 -14.30 21.56
CA LEU A 201 16.08 -13.52 21.35
C LEU A 201 15.72 -12.68 22.58
N LEU A 202 15.89 -13.23 23.78
CA LEU A 202 15.68 -12.46 25.02
C LEU A 202 16.72 -11.35 25.18
N ALA A 203 17.99 -11.62 24.87
CA ALA A 203 19.07 -10.63 24.90
C ALA A 203 18.85 -9.49 23.89
N GLU A 204 18.25 -9.79 22.74
CA GLU A 204 17.86 -8.80 21.73
C GLU A 204 16.66 -7.92 22.16
N GLY A 205 15.93 -8.34 23.20
CA GLY A 205 14.82 -7.56 23.80
C GLY A 205 13.43 -8.02 23.39
N PHE A 206 13.28 -9.25 22.88
CA PHE A 206 11.96 -9.86 22.73
C PHE A 206 11.35 -10.22 24.08
N ASP A 207 10.04 -10.05 24.20
CA ASP A 207 9.31 -10.34 25.43
C ASP A 207 9.22 -11.86 25.67
N ALA A 208 9.43 -12.32 26.91
CA ALA A 208 9.33 -13.74 27.26
C ALA A 208 7.89 -14.27 27.25
N ALA A 209 6.91 -13.39 27.47
CA ALA A 209 5.49 -13.73 27.50
C ALA A 209 4.67 -12.64 26.83
N ALA A 210 3.54 -13.01 26.23
CA ALA A 210 2.67 -12.05 25.56
C ALA A 210 2.10 -11.08 26.61
N PRO A 211 2.01 -9.77 26.29
CA PRO A 211 1.41 -8.80 27.20
C PRO A 211 -0.04 -9.21 27.49
N LYS A 212 -0.41 -9.25 28.78
CA LYS A 212 -1.79 -9.54 29.18
C LYS A 212 -2.72 -8.50 28.54
N PRO A 213 -3.82 -8.91 27.89
CA PRO A 213 -4.79 -7.97 27.35
C PRO A 213 -5.22 -6.99 28.45
N LYS A 214 -5.10 -5.68 28.21
CA LYS A 214 -5.66 -4.70 29.14
C LYS A 214 -7.17 -4.96 29.24
N PRO A 215 -7.75 -5.07 30.46
CA PRO A 215 -9.19 -5.21 30.61
C PRO A 215 -9.87 -4.07 29.87
N ILE A 216 -10.70 -4.38 28.88
CA ILE A 216 -11.55 -3.39 28.24
C ILE A 216 -12.55 -2.95 29.32
N PRO A 217 -12.57 -1.67 29.73
CA PRO A 217 -13.58 -1.22 30.68
C PRO A 217 -14.95 -1.55 30.10
N ALA A 218 -15.77 -2.24 30.90
CA ALA A 218 -17.09 -2.68 30.47
C ALA A 218 -17.83 -1.50 29.84
N ARG A 219 -18.22 -1.65 28.57
CA ARG A 219 -19.01 -0.63 27.89
C ARG A 219 -20.26 -0.41 28.73
N PRO A 220 -20.56 0.82 29.18
CA PRO A 220 -21.76 1.09 29.95
C PRO A 220 -22.96 0.58 29.15
N ALA A 221 -23.84 -0.18 29.82
CA ALA A 221 -24.99 -0.79 29.18
C ALA A 221 -25.76 0.27 28.37
N PRO A 222 -26.20 -0.04 27.15
CA PRO A 222 -27.02 0.91 26.40
C PRO A 222 -28.23 1.30 27.26
N PRO A 223 -28.63 2.59 27.30
CA PRO A 223 -29.78 3.03 28.07
C PRO A 223 -30.99 2.20 27.64
N LYS A 224 -31.72 1.67 28.63
CA LYS A 224 -32.93 0.89 28.45
C LYS A 224 -33.88 1.72 27.59
N ARG A 225 -34.04 1.37 26.31
CA ARG A 225 -34.97 2.06 25.42
C ARG A 225 -36.35 1.97 26.05
N GLU A 226 -36.94 3.12 26.36
CA GLU A 226 -38.35 3.19 26.75
C GLU A 226 -39.20 2.55 25.65
N PRO A 227 -40.23 1.76 26.00
CA PRO A 227 -41.11 1.15 25.02
C PRO A 227 -41.76 2.27 24.18
N LYS A 228 -41.58 2.17 22.86
CA LYS A 228 -42.18 3.07 21.88
C LYS A 228 -43.71 3.07 22.11
N PRO A 229 -44.38 4.23 22.19
CA PRO A 229 -45.83 4.27 22.37
C PRO A 229 -46.50 3.49 21.24
N GLU A 230 -47.48 2.66 21.60
CA GLU A 230 -48.22 1.81 20.68
C GLU A 230 -48.81 2.63 19.53
N ASP A 231 -48.63 2.10 18.33
CA ASP A 231 -49.12 2.64 17.06
C ASP A 231 -50.67 2.58 17.06
N THR A 232 -51.31 3.62 17.60
CA THR A 232 -52.77 3.77 17.57
C THR A 232 -53.27 3.71 16.12
N GLY A 233 -54.14 2.74 15.82
CA GLY A 233 -54.63 2.41 14.47
C GLY A 233 -55.24 3.55 13.63
N ARG A 234 -55.41 4.74 14.21
CA ARG A 234 -55.72 5.98 13.49
C ARG A 234 -54.64 6.39 12.48
N GLN A 235 -53.35 6.17 12.76
CA GLN A 235 -52.27 6.53 11.82
C GLN A 235 -52.25 5.61 10.59
N ARG A 236 -52.53 4.31 10.77
CA ARG A 236 -52.70 3.37 9.65
C ARG A 236 -53.90 3.72 8.78
N ALA A 237 -55.04 4.10 9.37
CA ALA A 237 -56.21 4.51 8.60
C ALA A 237 -55.94 5.76 7.75
N ALA A 238 -55.21 6.74 8.30
CA ALA A 238 -54.82 7.95 7.56
C ALA A 238 -53.87 7.62 6.38
N ALA A 239 -52.90 6.73 6.59
CA ALA A 239 -51.98 6.30 5.53
C ALA A 239 -52.73 5.59 4.38
N TRP A 240 -53.71 4.74 4.70
CA TRP A 240 -54.54 4.07 3.71
C TRP A 240 -55.44 5.04 2.93
N ALA A 241 -55.98 6.07 3.58
CA ALA A 241 -56.79 7.08 2.91
C ALA A 241 -55.98 7.90 1.89
N VAL A 242 -54.75 8.30 2.24
CA VAL A 242 -53.85 9.01 1.32
C VAL A 242 -53.46 8.14 0.13
N PHE A 243 -53.18 6.85 0.38
CA PHE A 243 -52.86 5.90 -0.68
C PHE A 243 -54.03 5.70 -1.65
N ALA A 244 -55.25 5.51 -1.14
CA ALA A 244 -56.45 5.35 -1.97
C ALA A 244 -56.74 6.58 -2.84
N ALA A 245 -56.55 7.79 -2.29
CA ALA A 245 -56.71 9.03 -3.04
C ALA A 245 -55.70 9.16 -4.19
N GLY A 246 -54.44 8.77 -3.97
CA GLY A 246 -53.40 8.77 -5.01
C GLY A 246 -53.72 7.80 -6.16
N VAL A 247 -54.16 6.58 -5.83
CA VAL A 247 -54.55 5.58 -6.85
C VAL A 247 -55.73 6.07 -7.68
N LEU A 248 -56.74 6.66 -7.05
CA LEU A 248 -57.91 7.18 -7.76
C LEU A 248 -57.53 8.33 -8.70
N GLY A 249 -56.69 9.26 -8.25
CA GLY A 249 -56.17 10.34 -9.11
C GLY A 249 -55.41 9.80 -10.32
N THR A 250 -54.63 8.74 -10.13
CA THR A 250 -53.86 8.11 -11.21
C THR A 250 -54.77 7.46 -12.25
N LEU A 251 -55.84 6.79 -11.82
CA LEU A 251 -56.82 6.17 -12.73
C LEU A 251 -57.61 7.20 -13.55
N VAL A 252 -57.92 8.36 -12.97
CA VAL A 252 -58.58 9.46 -13.71
C VAL A 252 -57.68 9.98 -14.83
N VAL A 253 -56.40 10.23 -14.53
CA VAL A 253 -55.43 10.67 -15.55
C VAL A 253 -55.30 9.63 -16.66
N LEU A 254 -55.22 8.35 -16.30
CA LEU A 254 -55.10 7.26 -17.26
C LEU A 254 -56.34 7.16 -18.17
N GLY A 255 -57.54 7.35 -17.59
CA GLY A 255 -58.79 7.40 -18.35
C GLY A 255 -58.84 8.56 -19.35
N VAL A 256 -58.30 9.73 -18.99
CA VAL A 256 -58.21 10.89 -19.91
C VAL A 256 -57.25 10.59 -21.07
N ILE A 257 -56.10 9.97 -20.80
CA ILE A 257 -55.12 9.59 -21.84
C ILE A 257 -55.74 8.58 -22.80
N VAL A 258 -56.38 7.53 -22.28
CA VAL A 258 -57.05 6.52 -23.13
C VAL A 258 -58.14 7.16 -23.98
N ARG A 259 -58.93 8.09 -23.42
CA ARG A 259 -59.95 8.81 -24.18
C ARG A 259 -59.33 9.66 -25.29
N ALA A 260 -58.26 10.40 -25.01
CA ALA A 260 -57.55 11.21 -26.00
C ALA A 260 -57.03 10.35 -27.18
N VAL A 261 -56.40 9.20 -26.86
CA VAL A 261 -55.90 8.25 -27.87
C VAL A 261 -57.03 7.62 -28.70
N LEU A 262 -58.21 7.41 -28.12
CA LEU A 262 -59.36 6.87 -28.85
C LEU A 262 -60.09 7.93 -29.71
N THR A 263 -59.95 9.22 -29.39
CA THR A 263 -60.58 10.31 -30.15
C THR A 263 -59.69 10.92 -31.23
N ASP A 264 -58.36 10.80 -31.11
CA ASP A 264 -57.43 11.23 -32.16
C ASP A 264 -57.18 10.07 -33.14
N GLY A 265 -57.85 10.13 -34.29
CA GLY A 265 -57.58 9.24 -35.43
C GLY A 265 -56.16 9.46 -36.00
N PRO A 266 -55.56 8.44 -36.63
CA PRO A 266 -54.18 8.50 -37.08
C PRO A 266 -54.08 9.24 -38.43
N ASP A 267 -53.86 10.54 -38.40
CA ASP A 267 -53.44 11.31 -39.57
C ASP A 267 -52.52 12.46 -39.14
N VAL A 268 -51.20 12.24 -39.08
CA VAL A 268 -50.18 13.23 -39.52
C VAL A 268 -48.87 12.52 -39.88
N GLU A 269 -48.47 12.73 -41.12
CA GLU A 269 -47.25 12.33 -41.83
C GLU A 269 -45.98 13.09 -41.33
N PRO A 270 -44.80 12.46 -41.22
CA PRO A 270 -43.60 13.14 -40.71
C PRO A 270 -42.88 13.96 -41.79
N THR A 271 -42.88 15.29 -41.63
CA THR A 271 -42.05 16.20 -42.43
C THR A 271 -40.66 16.37 -41.80
N ALA A 272 -39.62 16.10 -42.58
CA ALA A 272 -38.22 16.32 -42.25
C ALA A 272 -37.89 17.82 -42.10
N THR A 273 -36.92 18.18 -41.26
CA THR A 273 -36.31 19.51 -41.29
C THR A 273 -34.78 19.42 -41.15
N THR A 274 -34.14 19.73 -42.26
CA THR A 274 -32.75 20.12 -42.47
C THR A 274 -32.40 21.40 -41.71
N THR A 275 -31.19 21.52 -41.15
CA THR A 275 -30.55 22.83 -41.00
C THR A 275 -29.03 22.70 -41.19
N THR A 276 -28.55 23.58 -42.06
CA THR A 276 -27.24 23.67 -42.70
C THR A 276 -26.49 24.87 -42.14
N GLY A 277 -25.17 24.76 -41.95
CA GLY A 277 -24.26 25.72 -42.61
C GLY A 277 -23.36 26.66 -41.77
N ALA A 278 -22.14 26.80 -42.33
CA ALA A 278 -21.12 27.87 -42.24
C ALA A 278 -19.98 27.64 -41.21
N THR A 279 -18.70 27.34 -41.53
CA THR A 279 -17.74 27.62 -42.64
C THR A 279 -16.82 28.84 -42.41
N ALA A 280 -15.55 28.54 -42.09
CA ALA A 280 -14.28 29.03 -42.68
C ALA A 280 -13.58 30.37 -42.28
N THR A 281 -12.42 30.22 -41.57
CA THR A 281 -11.00 30.69 -41.85
C THR A 281 -10.64 32.20 -42.01
N PRO A 282 -9.33 32.62 -42.15
CA PRO A 282 -8.06 32.34 -41.44
C PRO A 282 -7.16 33.59 -41.12
N GLN A 283 -6.04 33.35 -40.40
CA GLN A 283 -4.69 33.98 -40.48
C GLN A 283 -4.43 35.49 -40.23
N SER A 284 -3.48 35.78 -39.31
CA SER A 284 -2.24 36.53 -39.64
C SER A 284 -1.19 36.52 -38.51
N ARG A 285 0.03 36.89 -38.92
CA ARG A 285 1.37 36.65 -38.40
C ARG A 285 2.00 37.97 -37.91
N ALA A 286 2.79 37.96 -36.83
CA ALA A 286 3.94 38.87 -36.60
C ALA A 286 4.68 38.46 -35.29
N THR A 287 5.94 38.02 -35.33
CA THR A 287 7.22 38.78 -35.26
C THR A 287 7.71 39.01 -33.81
N ALA A 288 8.90 38.47 -33.51
CA ALA A 288 9.65 38.64 -32.26
C ALA A 288 10.31 40.03 -32.14
N PRO A 289 10.84 40.38 -30.95
CA PRO A 289 12.29 40.47 -30.85
C PRO A 289 12.89 39.94 -29.53
N ALA A 290 14.17 39.56 -29.59
CA ALA A 290 15.07 39.28 -28.47
C ALA A 290 15.65 40.58 -27.86
N VAL A 291 16.01 40.61 -26.56
CA VAL A 291 17.26 41.11 -25.87
C VAL A 291 17.08 40.92 -24.32
N PRO A 292 18.07 41.19 -23.41
CA PRO A 292 19.22 40.39 -22.93
C PRO A 292 19.10 39.85 -21.48
N ALA A 293 20.15 39.12 -21.06
CA ALA A 293 20.45 38.63 -19.72
C ALA A 293 20.61 39.71 -18.62
N GLY A 294 20.25 39.33 -17.39
CA GLY A 294 20.84 39.89 -16.17
C GLY A 294 19.88 40.18 -15.02
N VAL A 295 20.23 39.63 -13.84
CA VAL A 295 19.84 40.03 -12.47
C VAL A 295 18.78 39.17 -11.75
N VAL A 296 19.25 38.72 -10.59
CA VAL A 296 18.72 37.84 -9.55
C VAL A 296 17.82 38.62 -8.58
N SER A 297 16.63 38.07 -8.24
CA SER A 297 16.15 37.84 -6.86
C SER A 297 14.66 37.47 -6.79
N PRO A 298 14.22 36.79 -5.71
CA PRO A 298 13.10 35.86 -5.76
C PRO A 298 11.75 36.52 -5.45
N ARG A 299 10.73 36.20 -6.24
CA ARG A 299 9.33 36.40 -5.84
C ARG A 299 8.88 35.16 -5.08
N THR A 300 8.57 35.37 -3.81
CA THR A 300 7.83 34.47 -2.94
C THR A 300 6.55 34.00 -3.64
N ALA A 301 6.43 32.69 -3.85
CA ALA A 301 5.18 32.08 -4.29
C ALA A 301 4.18 32.16 -3.13
N VAL A 302 3.04 32.81 -3.36
CA VAL A 302 1.91 32.79 -2.44
C VAL A 302 1.13 31.50 -2.73
N GLU A 303 1.06 30.60 -1.75
CA GLU A 303 0.22 29.41 -1.82
C GLU A 303 -1.25 29.82 -1.94
N CYS A 304 -1.81 29.67 -3.14
CA CYS A 304 -3.25 29.77 -3.34
C CYS A 304 -3.89 28.43 -2.98
N TRP A 305 -4.75 28.44 -1.96
CA TRP A 305 -5.55 27.30 -1.55
C TRP A 305 -6.68 27.05 -2.54
N PRO A 306 -7.16 25.79 -2.68
CA PRO A 306 -8.29 25.51 -3.56
C PRO A 306 -9.50 26.30 -3.05
N PHE A 307 -10.20 26.99 -3.95
CA PHE A 307 -11.42 27.81 -3.76
C PHE A 307 -11.29 29.35 -3.72
N GLN A 308 -10.14 29.97 -4.02
CA GLN A 308 -10.11 31.41 -4.34
C GLN A 308 -10.15 31.68 -5.85
N SER A 309 -11.11 32.49 -6.29
CA SER A 309 -11.14 33.07 -7.64
C SER A 309 -10.59 34.50 -7.61
N GLY A 310 -9.52 34.76 -8.39
CA GLY A 310 -8.95 36.10 -8.60
C GLY A 310 -7.52 36.34 -8.09
N CYS A 311 -6.70 35.30 -7.91
CA CYS A 311 -5.26 35.40 -7.66
C CYS A 311 -4.44 35.11 -8.91
#